data_AF-A0AB34JMY0-F1
#
_entry.id   AF-A0AB34JMY0-F1
#
_cell.length_a   1.000
_cell.length_b   1.000
_cell.length_c   1.000
_cell.angle_alpha   90.00
_cell.angle_beta   90.00
_cell.angle_gamma   90.00
#
_symmetry.space_group_name_H-M   'P 1'
#
loop_
_entity.id
_entity.type
_entity.pdbx_description
1 polymer ?
#
loop_
_entity_poly.entity_id
_entity_poly.type
_entity_poly.pdbx_seq_one_letter_code
_entity_poly.pdbx_strand_id
1 'polypeptide(L)'
;MAWHGAREHPAARLPHWGHLNTTQELHCVLQQSRSNEDIALLPLLLAAARAGKAPSGTFVEIGAFDGQEGSQTLLLERCFGWRGVLIEASPQNYGRLRNNSRSRETVKIHSAVCEEKGEVTMQAGGGTVAGVVGQMATSFAAKWKTAHKSCDGLPCLAAVPCQPLPAIMIEAGFPRVNFLSLDVEGAEEVVMKTVMRTAGTEDDFPFDVVMVEIDHRNRTKDDRVVAMIKSAGLKQIPIPQAPGSRNALFVRPTIGDTRPSATVTRPLGHAATANSSRLMMPLFLRSDLSPYIQRFISGESHVRPSVGKAEVAHRLASGLPKALATYLEHSEVQHSSKH
;
A
#
# COMPACT_ATOMS: atom_id res chain seq x y z
N MET A 1 46.98 35.66 -4.96
CA MET A 1 46.72 34.64 -3.94
C MET A 1 45.36 34.05 -4.22
N ALA A 2 45.34 32.79 -4.68
CA ALA A 2 44.15 31.97 -4.85
C ALA A 2 43.91 31.17 -3.55
N TRP A 3 42.66 30.86 -3.22
CA TRP A 3 42.15 29.71 -2.44
C TRP A 3 40.61 29.81 -2.51
N HIS A 4 39.93 29.09 -3.42
CA HIS A 4 39.31 27.76 -3.26
C HIS A 4 38.26 27.70 -2.12
N GLY A 5 37.01 27.29 -2.28
CA GLY A 5 36.25 26.70 -3.39
C GLY A 5 34.91 26.24 -2.80
N ALA A 6 33.79 26.80 -3.28
CA ALA A 6 32.46 26.37 -2.87
C ALA A 6 32.18 24.99 -3.49
N ARG A 7 32.03 23.96 -2.67
CA ARG A 7 31.59 22.64 -3.14
C ARG A 7 30.11 22.75 -3.50
N GLU A 8 29.82 22.70 -4.79
CA GLU A 8 28.47 22.42 -5.27
C GLU A 8 28.03 21.06 -4.74
N HIS A 9 26.93 21.05 -3.97
CA HIS A 9 26.25 19.82 -3.62
C HIS A 9 25.62 19.24 -4.90
N PRO A 10 25.84 17.97 -5.24
CA PRO A 10 25.15 17.39 -6.38
C PRO A 10 23.66 17.32 -6.04
N ALA A 11 22.84 18.05 -6.82
CA ALA A 11 21.40 17.85 -6.84
C ALA A 11 21.14 16.35 -6.97
N ALA A 12 20.40 15.78 -6.02
CA ALA A 12 19.97 14.40 -6.07
C ALA A 12 19.21 14.20 -7.39
N ARG A 13 19.84 13.50 -8.34
CA ARG A 13 19.18 13.12 -9.58
C ARG A 13 18.06 12.17 -9.19
N LEU A 14 16.82 12.66 -9.27
CA LEU A 14 15.65 11.80 -9.31
C LEU A 14 15.87 10.77 -10.43
N PRO A 15 15.63 9.48 -10.19
CA PRO A 15 15.84 8.47 -11.22
C PRO A 15 14.97 8.78 -12.44
N HIS A 16 15.64 8.98 -13.57
CA HIS A 16 15.03 9.09 -14.89
C HIS A 16 14.33 7.75 -15.17
N TRP A 17 13.00 7.73 -15.22
CA TRP A 17 12.22 6.53 -15.57
C TRP A 17 12.31 6.26 -17.07
N GLY A 18 13.48 5.83 -17.51
CA GLY A 18 13.72 5.18 -18.79
C GLY A 18 14.05 3.73 -18.53
N HIS A 19 13.13 2.83 -18.87
CA HIS A 19 13.28 1.37 -18.84
C HIS A 19 13.64 0.74 -17.48
N LEU A 20 12.62 0.52 -16.66
CA LEU A 20 12.72 -0.38 -15.50
C LEU A 20 12.98 -1.81 -15.94
N ASN A 21 13.98 -2.44 -15.34
CA ASN A 21 14.23 -3.86 -15.53
C ASN A 21 13.31 -4.66 -14.61
N THR A 22 12.29 -5.32 -15.18
CA THR A 22 11.28 -6.11 -14.45
C THR A 22 11.89 -7.17 -13.51
N THR A 23 13.12 -7.62 -13.78
CA THR A 23 13.85 -8.55 -12.90
C THR A 23 14.33 -7.89 -11.60
N GLN A 24 14.77 -6.63 -11.64
CA GLN A 24 15.23 -5.91 -10.44
C GLN A 24 14.06 -5.57 -9.52
N GLU A 25 12.92 -5.17 -10.08
CA GLU A 25 11.69 -4.92 -9.31
C GLU A 25 11.18 -6.20 -8.65
N LEU A 26 11.12 -7.31 -9.40
CA LEU A 26 10.70 -8.59 -8.84
C LEU A 26 11.62 -9.05 -7.71
N HIS A 27 12.93 -8.90 -7.89
CA HIS A 27 13.90 -9.22 -6.84
C HIS A 27 13.71 -8.33 -5.61
N CYS A 28 13.48 -7.03 -5.80
CA CYS A 28 13.16 -6.13 -4.70
C CYS A 28 11.87 -6.57 -3.98
N VAL A 29 10.80 -6.87 -4.71
CA VAL A 29 9.51 -7.28 -4.14
C VAL A 29 9.67 -8.52 -3.26
N LEU A 30 10.37 -9.54 -3.74
CA LEU A 30 10.62 -10.78 -3.00
C LEU A 30 11.47 -10.56 -1.73
N GLN A 31 12.33 -9.53 -1.72
CA GLN A 31 13.15 -9.19 -0.55
C GLN A 31 12.42 -8.31 0.47
N GLN A 32 11.58 -7.39 -0.01
CA GLN A 32 10.99 -6.33 0.83
C GLN A 32 9.59 -6.64 1.33
N SER A 33 8.88 -7.60 0.72
CA SER A 33 7.58 -8.05 1.23
C SER A 33 7.69 -8.50 2.69
N ARG A 34 6.67 -8.12 3.46
CA ARG A 34 6.46 -8.41 4.88
C ARG A 34 5.23 -9.25 5.13
N SER A 35 4.29 -9.30 4.18
CA SER A 35 3.09 -10.11 4.28
C SER A 35 2.64 -10.62 2.90
N ASN A 36 1.71 -11.59 2.86
CA ASN A 36 1.06 -11.93 1.59
C ASN A 36 0.10 -10.81 1.14
N GLU A 37 -0.32 -9.94 2.06
CA GLU A 37 -1.25 -8.85 1.77
C GLU A 37 -0.58 -7.74 0.97
N ASP A 38 0.66 -7.35 1.29
CA ASP A 38 1.37 -6.30 0.55
C ASP A 38 1.58 -6.67 -0.93
N ILE A 39 1.89 -7.95 -1.23
CA ILE A 39 1.97 -8.48 -2.60
C ILE A 39 0.59 -8.49 -3.27
N ALA A 40 -0.45 -8.92 -2.56
CA ALA A 40 -1.80 -9.01 -3.11
C ALA A 40 -2.37 -7.62 -3.46
N LEU A 41 -1.97 -6.57 -2.72
CA LEU A 41 -2.39 -5.19 -2.94
C LEU A 41 -1.57 -4.48 -4.03
N LEU A 42 -0.33 -4.89 -4.25
CA LEU A 42 0.62 -4.20 -5.13
C LEU A 42 0.03 -3.83 -6.52
N PRO A 43 -0.68 -4.72 -7.25
CA PRO A 43 -1.30 -4.35 -8.52
C PRO A 43 -2.24 -3.15 -8.45
N LEU A 44 -3.09 -3.13 -7.43
CA LEU A 44 -4.08 -2.09 -7.22
C LEU A 44 -3.40 -0.77 -6.88
N LEU A 45 -2.39 -0.83 -6.01
CA LEU A 45 -1.66 0.35 -5.56
C LEU A 45 -0.87 0.99 -6.70
N LEU A 46 -0.22 0.18 -7.55
CA LEU A 46 0.45 0.69 -8.75
C LEU A 46 -0.54 1.32 -9.75
N ALA A 47 -1.75 0.75 -9.90
CA ALA A 47 -2.80 1.35 -10.72
C ALA A 47 -3.29 2.70 -10.14
N ALA A 48 -3.47 2.78 -8.82
CA ALA A 48 -3.85 4.01 -8.13
C ALA A 48 -2.81 5.13 -8.33
N ALA A 49 -1.52 4.81 -8.16
CA ALA A 49 -0.44 5.78 -8.38
C ALA A 49 -0.41 6.32 -9.83
N ARG A 50 -0.63 5.45 -10.82
CA ARG A 50 -0.68 5.85 -12.24
C ARG A 50 -1.88 6.74 -12.55
N ALA A 51 -3.05 6.45 -11.98
CA ALA A 51 -4.25 7.25 -12.17
C ALA A 51 -4.07 8.70 -11.67
N GLY A 52 -3.29 8.90 -10.61
CA GLY A 52 -3.00 10.20 -10.02
C GLY A 52 -2.04 11.10 -10.84
N LYS A 53 -1.48 10.63 -11.97
CA LYS A 53 -0.51 11.34 -12.82
C LYS A 53 0.76 11.86 -12.10
N ALA A 54 0.97 11.47 -10.84
CA ALA A 54 2.15 11.81 -10.07
C ALA A 54 3.32 10.88 -10.45
N PRO A 55 4.58 11.34 -10.33
CA PRO A 55 5.76 10.54 -10.68
C PRO A 55 6.00 9.35 -9.74
N SER A 56 5.40 9.37 -8.53
CA SER A 56 5.45 8.30 -7.54
C SER A 56 4.14 8.26 -6.76
N GLY A 57 3.80 7.09 -6.21
CA GLY A 57 2.65 6.98 -5.31
C GLY A 57 2.94 7.53 -3.92
N THR A 58 1.87 7.76 -3.16
CA THR A 58 1.93 8.27 -1.79
C THR A 58 1.07 7.48 -0.82
N PHE A 59 1.45 7.45 0.46
CA PHE A 59 0.73 6.69 1.47
C PHE A 59 0.63 7.41 2.83
N VAL A 60 -0.32 6.95 3.64
CA VAL A 60 -0.35 7.12 5.09
C VAL A 60 -0.51 5.73 5.72
N GLU A 61 0.32 5.40 6.70
CA GLU A 61 0.20 4.18 7.52
C GLU A 61 0.07 4.59 8.98
N ILE A 62 -1.03 4.18 9.62
CA ILE A 62 -1.34 4.48 11.02
C ILE A 62 -1.31 3.16 11.79
N GLY A 63 -0.62 3.18 12.93
CA GLY A 63 -0.16 1.95 13.59
C GLY A 63 1.10 1.40 12.92
N ALA A 64 2.01 2.30 12.54
CA ALA A 64 3.22 1.94 11.81
C ALA A 64 4.19 1.05 12.61
N PHE A 65 3.95 0.82 13.91
CA PHE A 65 4.76 0.00 14.79
C PHE A 65 6.24 0.43 14.77
N ASP A 66 7.15 -0.42 14.30
CA ASP A 66 8.56 -0.11 14.12
C ASP A 66 8.91 0.34 12.68
N GLY A 67 7.93 0.39 11.79
CA GLY A 67 8.06 0.74 10.38
C GLY A 67 8.73 -0.34 9.54
N GLN A 68 8.95 -1.55 10.04
CA GLN A 68 9.57 -2.63 9.28
C GLN A 68 8.81 -3.94 9.36
N GLU A 69 8.51 -4.41 10.57
CA GLU A 69 7.74 -5.61 10.80
C GLU A 69 6.27 -5.34 10.50
N GLY A 70 5.65 -6.18 9.66
CA GLY A 70 4.24 -6.05 9.28
C GLY A 70 3.90 -4.81 8.41
N SER A 71 4.87 -3.94 8.11
CA SER A 71 4.58 -2.68 7.40
C SER A 71 4.07 -2.92 5.98
N GLN A 72 2.92 -2.31 5.68
CA GLN A 72 2.24 -2.45 4.38
C GLN A 72 2.77 -1.46 3.33
N THR A 73 3.62 -0.50 3.74
CA THR A 73 4.16 0.53 2.85
C THR A 73 5.66 0.41 2.59
N LEU A 74 6.38 -0.42 3.35
CA LEU A 74 7.84 -0.58 3.19
C LEU A 74 8.24 -1.07 1.79
N LEU A 75 7.48 -2.02 1.25
CA LEU A 75 7.63 -2.54 -0.11
C LEU A 75 7.52 -1.42 -1.15
N LEU A 76 6.50 -0.56 -1.01
CA LEU A 76 6.21 0.55 -1.91
C LEU A 76 7.33 1.59 -1.90
N GLU A 77 7.83 1.90 -0.70
CA GLU A 77 8.92 2.83 -0.50
C GLU A 77 10.23 2.32 -1.12
N ARG A 78 10.62 1.08 -0.81
CA ARG A 78 11.92 0.53 -1.21
C ARG A 78 11.99 0.13 -2.68
N CYS A 79 10.89 -0.35 -3.25
CA CYS A 79 10.90 -0.90 -4.61
C CYS A 79 10.31 0.05 -5.64
N PHE A 80 9.42 0.96 -5.23
CA PHE A 80 8.65 1.80 -6.17
C PHE A 80 8.79 3.31 -5.89
N GLY A 81 9.65 3.70 -4.95
CA GLY A 81 9.92 5.11 -4.63
C GLY A 81 8.71 5.84 -4.05
N TRP A 82 7.77 5.13 -3.44
CA TRP A 82 6.65 5.78 -2.76
C TRP A 82 7.14 6.53 -1.52
N ARG A 83 6.44 7.61 -1.18
CA ARG A 83 6.74 8.46 -0.04
C ARG A 83 5.46 8.78 0.72
N GLY A 84 5.56 9.11 2.00
CA GLY A 84 4.34 9.26 2.79
C GLY A 84 4.56 9.55 4.25
N VAL A 85 3.55 9.20 5.05
CA VAL A 85 3.53 9.45 6.50
C VAL A 85 3.36 8.14 7.25
N LEU A 86 4.20 7.93 8.27
CA LEU A 86 4.08 6.85 9.24
C LEU A 86 3.68 7.46 10.58
N ILE A 87 2.54 7.04 11.11
CA ILE A 87 1.98 7.53 12.38
C ILE A 87 1.99 6.38 13.38
N GLU A 88 2.66 6.59 14.51
CA GLU A 88 2.72 5.61 15.60
C GLU A 88 2.49 6.32 16.94
N ALA A 89 1.54 5.82 17.72
CA ALA A 89 1.14 6.42 18.99
C ALA A 89 1.95 5.87 20.18
N SER A 90 2.34 4.59 20.18
CA SER A 90 3.09 4.02 21.30
C SER A 90 4.49 4.64 21.35
N PRO A 91 4.90 5.24 22.48
CA PRO A 91 6.25 5.82 22.59
C PRO A 91 7.37 4.81 22.38
N GLN A 92 7.16 3.55 22.81
CA GLN A 92 8.13 2.47 22.64
C GLN A 92 8.30 2.11 21.16
N ASN A 93 7.17 1.93 20.45
CA ASN A 93 7.15 1.61 19.03
C ASN A 93 7.69 2.77 18.21
N TYR A 94 7.26 3.99 18.50
CA TYR A 94 7.78 5.19 17.85
C TYR A 94 9.30 5.35 18.05
N GLY A 95 9.81 5.02 19.24
CA GLY A 95 11.25 4.98 19.49
C GLY A 95 12.00 4.05 18.53
N ARG A 96 11.44 2.86 18.25
CA ARG A 96 11.98 1.91 17.27
C ARG A 96 11.81 2.44 15.83
N LEU A 97 10.62 2.92 15.49
CA LEU A 97 10.31 3.52 14.19
C LEU A 97 11.27 4.65 13.84
N ARG A 98 11.55 5.55 14.79
CA ARG A 98 12.48 6.67 14.60
C ARG A 98 13.88 6.18 14.22
N ASN A 99 14.35 5.12 14.87
CA ASN A 99 15.69 4.56 14.67
C ASN A 99 15.79 3.65 13.43
N ASN A 100 14.68 3.09 12.95
CA ASN A 100 14.67 2.21 11.79
C ASN A 100 14.83 2.96 10.46
N SER A 101 15.56 2.35 9.52
CA SER A 101 15.84 2.94 8.21
C SER A 101 14.62 2.89 7.29
N ARG A 102 13.96 4.05 7.17
CA ARG A 102 12.98 4.40 6.14
C ARG A 102 13.56 5.48 5.22
N SER A 103 12.95 5.68 4.06
CA SER A 103 13.28 6.76 3.14
C SER A 103 13.26 8.11 3.87
N ARG A 104 14.18 9.00 3.49
CA ARG A 104 14.22 10.38 3.99
C ARG A 104 13.01 11.20 3.54
N GLU A 105 12.29 10.73 2.51
CA GLU A 105 11.06 11.33 2.01
C GLU A 105 9.81 10.85 2.76
N THR A 106 9.95 9.93 3.72
CA THR A 106 8.87 9.42 4.57
C THR A 106 8.91 10.12 5.93
N VAL A 107 7.83 10.82 6.28
CA VAL A 107 7.68 11.55 7.55
C VAL A 107 7.22 10.59 8.64
N LYS A 108 7.87 10.62 9.82
CA LYS A 108 7.53 9.78 10.97
C LYS A 108 6.95 10.64 12.10
N ILE A 109 5.73 10.38 12.52
CA ILE A 109 5.00 11.23 13.47
C ILE A 109 4.62 10.43 14.72
N HIS A 110 5.00 10.95 15.88
CA HIS A 110 4.59 10.42 17.18
C HIS A 110 3.28 11.07 17.60
N SER A 111 2.17 10.45 17.25
CA SER A 111 0.84 10.97 17.55
C SER A 111 -0.17 9.85 17.50
N ALA A 112 -1.17 9.91 18.37
CA ALA A 112 -2.45 9.27 18.14
C ALA A 112 -3.33 10.14 17.22
N VAL A 113 -4.45 9.59 16.76
CA VAL A 113 -5.47 10.33 16.00
C VAL A 113 -6.71 10.52 16.86
N CYS A 114 -7.17 11.76 16.98
CA CYS A 114 -8.33 12.15 17.78
C CYS A 114 -9.20 13.14 17.02
N GLU A 115 -10.48 13.23 17.41
CA GLU A 115 -11.40 14.21 16.83
C GLU A 115 -10.99 15.67 17.05
N GLU A 116 -10.26 15.95 18.12
CA GLU A 116 -9.75 17.27 18.47
C GLU A 116 -8.29 17.17 18.92
N LYS A 117 -7.56 18.28 18.84
CA LYS A 117 -6.16 18.35 19.30
C LYS A 117 -6.08 18.25 20.82
N GLY A 118 -5.19 17.42 21.33
CA GLY A 118 -5.01 17.22 22.77
C GLY A 118 -4.01 16.10 23.07
N GLU A 119 -4.27 15.36 24.14
CA GLU A 119 -3.49 14.19 24.55
C GLU A 119 -4.41 13.02 24.86
N VAL A 120 -3.91 11.80 24.63
CA VAL A 120 -4.58 10.56 25.05
C VAL A 120 -3.63 9.69 25.86
N THR A 121 -4.21 8.86 26.73
CA THR A 121 -3.46 7.85 27.45
C THR A 121 -3.29 6.61 26.57
N MET A 122 -2.05 6.35 26.17
CA MET A 122 -1.63 5.20 25.39
C MET A 122 -1.02 4.13 26.28
N GLN A 123 -1.22 2.85 25.94
CA GLN A 123 -0.43 1.79 26.53
C GLN A 123 0.94 1.76 25.86
N ALA A 124 1.99 2.00 26.65
CA ALA A 124 3.36 2.08 26.14
C ALA A 124 4.02 0.71 25.98
N GLY A 125 3.51 -0.31 26.70
CA GLY A 125 3.92 -1.71 26.56
C GLY A 125 2.95 -2.51 25.70
N GLY A 126 3.39 -3.66 25.19
CA GLY A 126 2.57 -4.56 24.37
C GLY A 126 3.07 -4.77 22.95
N GLY A 127 4.03 -3.97 22.47
CA GLY A 127 4.56 -4.10 21.12
C GLY A 127 3.47 -3.89 20.07
N THR A 128 3.18 -4.91 19.27
CA THR A 128 2.18 -4.83 18.19
C THR A 128 0.75 -4.66 18.69
N VAL A 129 0.45 -4.99 19.95
CA VAL A 129 -0.91 -4.90 20.53
C VAL A 129 -1.12 -3.67 21.40
N ALA A 130 -0.21 -2.69 21.33
CA ALA A 130 -0.32 -1.45 22.08
C ALA A 130 -1.49 -0.60 21.53
N GLY A 131 -2.39 -0.15 22.41
CA GLY A 131 -3.57 0.62 22.02
C GLY A 131 -3.90 1.79 22.97
N VAL A 132 -4.77 2.69 22.49
CA VAL A 132 -5.29 3.80 23.30
C VAL A 132 -6.22 3.24 24.38
N VAL A 133 -6.02 3.67 25.63
CA VAL A 133 -6.83 3.20 26.76
C VAL A 133 -8.30 3.55 26.52
N GLY A 134 -9.17 2.54 26.60
CA GLY A 134 -10.62 2.68 26.42
C GLY A 134 -11.10 2.55 24.97
N GLN A 135 -10.20 2.46 23.97
CA GLN A 135 -10.58 2.25 22.56
C GLN A 135 -10.50 0.76 22.15
N MET A 136 -9.71 -0.04 22.86
CA MET A 136 -9.62 -1.48 22.60
C MET A 136 -10.87 -2.22 23.06
N ALA A 137 -11.24 -3.30 22.35
CA ALA A 137 -12.27 -4.22 22.80
C ALA A 137 -11.88 -4.85 24.16
N THR A 138 -12.84 -4.97 25.09
CA THR A 138 -12.60 -5.48 26.45
C THR A 138 -11.97 -6.87 26.45
N SER A 139 -12.37 -7.73 25.52
CA SER A 139 -11.80 -9.08 25.34
C SER A 139 -10.35 -9.05 24.88
N PHE A 140 -9.97 -8.09 24.03
CA PHE A 140 -8.59 -7.91 23.57
C PHE A 140 -7.69 -7.39 24.67
N ALA A 141 -8.14 -6.35 25.37
CA ALA A 141 -7.44 -5.77 26.53
C ALA A 141 -7.18 -6.84 27.61
N ALA A 142 -8.16 -7.71 27.86
CA ALA A 142 -8.03 -8.81 28.81
C ALA A 142 -7.03 -9.87 28.33
N LYS A 143 -7.08 -10.26 27.06
CA LYS A 143 -6.19 -11.25 26.45
C LYS A 143 -4.72 -10.85 26.56
N TRP A 144 -4.41 -9.58 26.35
CA TRP A 144 -3.02 -9.10 26.27
C TRP A 144 -2.52 -8.42 27.53
N LYS A 145 -3.28 -8.44 28.63
CA LYS A 145 -2.94 -7.78 29.90
C LYS A 145 -1.48 -7.98 30.37
N THR A 146 -0.87 -9.14 30.12
CA THR A 146 0.54 -9.40 30.46
C THR A 146 1.52 -8.68 29.55
N ALA A 147 1.26 -8.66 28.23
CA ALA A 147 2.09 -7.93 27.26
C ALA A 147 2.08 -6.43 27.54
N HIS A 148 0.94 -5.88 27.95
CA HIS A 148 0.77 -4.46 28.27
C HIS A 148 1.50 -4.03 29.56
N LYS A 149 2.03 -4.99 30.32
CA LYS A 149 2.89 -4.75 31.48
C LYS A 149 4.39 -4.83 31.15
N SER A 150 4.74 -5.26 29.94
CA SER A 150 6.13 -5.31 29.48
C SER A 150 6.51 -3.97 28.83
N CYS A 151 7.04 -3.07 29.64
CA CYS A 151 7.21 -1.65 29.27
C CYS A 151 8.67 -1.24 29.14
N ASP A 152 9.62 -2.19 29.12
CA ASP A 152 11.07 -1.99 28.93
C ASP A 152 11.67 -0.82 29.75
N GLY A 153 11.22 -0.65 31.00
CA GLY A 153 11.68 0.42 31.90
C GLY A 153 10.99 1.78 31.70
N LEU A 154 10.02 1.90 30.80
CA LEU A 154 9.14 3.06 30.63
C LEU A 154 7.82 2.89 31.43
N PRO A 155 7.11 4.00 31.72
CA PRO A 155 5.75 3.93 32.22
C PRO A 155 4.85 3.15 31.26
N CYS A 156 4.12 2.14 31.75
CA CYS A 156 3.21 1.33 30.92
C CYS A 156 2.01 2.10 30.37
N LEU A 157 1.77 3.29 30.90
CA LEU A 157 0.81 4.26 30.40
C LEU A 157 1.55 5.56 30.15
N ALA A 158 1.36 6.14 28.97
CA ALA A 158 1.98 7.40 28.58
C ALA A 158 0.93 8.34 28.00
N ALA A 159 1.03 9.62 28.35
CA ALA A 159 0.31 10.67 27.63
C ALA A 159 1.00 10.88 26.27
N VAL A 160 0.22 10.85 25.20
CA VAL A 160 0.70 10.96 23.82
C VAL A 160 -0.07 12.07 23.11
N PRO A 161 0.60 12.93 22.32
CA PRO A 161 -0.08 13.93 21.50
C PRO A 161 -1.13 13.29 20.61
N CYS A 162 -2.25 13.98 20.43
CA CYS A 162 -3.34 13.52 19.59
C CYS A 162 -3.92 14.67 18.78
N GLN A 163 -4.24 14.41 17.51
CA GLN A 163 -4.90 15.40 16.65
C GLN A 163 -5.63 14.75 15.47
N PRO A 164 -6.50 15.49 14.75
CA PRO A 164 -7.22 14.97 13.59
C PRO A 164 -6.27 14.50 12.48
N LEU A 165 -6.58 13.37 11.85
CA LEU A 165 -5.75 12.84 10.75
C LEU A 165 -5.55 13.85 9.60
N PRO A 166 -6.57 14.59 9.14
CA PRO A 166 -6.38 15.63 8.13
C PRO A 166 -5.35 16.70 8.54
N ALA A 167 -5.31 17.09 9.81
CA ALA A 167 -4.33 18.06 10.30
C ALA A 167 -2.91 17.49 10.23
N ILE A 168 -2.72 16.24 10.68
CA ILE A 168 -1.42 15.53 10.57
C ILE A 168 -0.95 15.46 9.11
N MET A 169 -1.86 15.08 8.21
CA MET A 169 -1.59 14.95 6.79
C MET A 169 -1.19 16.28 6.14
N ILE A 170 -1.89 17.37 6.46
CA ILE A 170 -1.57 18.71 5.97
C ILE A 170 -0.21 19.18 6.49
N GLU A 171 0.04 19.04 7.80
CA GLU A 171 1.32 19.40 8.43
C GLU A 171 2.50 18.62 7.83
N ALA A 172 2.28 17.36 7.46
CA ALA A 172 3.29 16.51 6.83
C ALA A 172 3.50 16.78 5.32
N GLY A 173 2.68 17.63 4.70
CA GLY A 173 2.75 17.93 3.26
C GLY A 173 2.08 16.87 2.36
N PHE A 174 1.18 16.05 2.92
CA PHE A 174 0.47 14.97 2.23
C PHE A 174 -1.06 15.10 2.40
N PRO A 175 -1.70 16.21 1.97
CA PRO A 175 -3.14 16.46 2.20
C PRO A 175 -4.07 15.46 1.47
N ARG A 176 -3.55 14.77 0.45
CA ARG A 176 -4.19 13.63 -0.21
C ARG A 176 -3.12 12.60 -0.52
N VAL A 177 -3.45 11.32 -0.41
CA VAL A 177 -2.53 10.21 -0.72
C VAL A 177 -3.24 9.07 -1.45
N ASN A 178 -2.46 8.23 -2.13
CA ASN A 178 -3.04 7.10 -2.86
C ASN A 178 -3.48 5.96 -1.92
N PHE A 179 -2.78 5.76 -0.81
CA PHE A 179 -3.03 4.60 0.05
C PHE A 179 -3.11 4.97 1.53
N LEU A 180 -4.20 4.56 2.19
CA LEU A 180 -4.31 4.52 3.64
C LEU A 180 -4.22 3.06 4.11
N SER A 181 -3.23 2.76 4.95
CA SER A 181 -3.18 1.55 5.77
C SER A 181 -3.58 1.92 7.20
N LEU A 182 -4.69 1.38 7.69
CA LEU A 182 -5.27 1.72 8.99
C LEU A 182 -5.41 0.47 9.88
N ASP A 183 -4.52 0.37 10.87
CA ASP A 183 -4.52 -0.68 11.90
C ASP A 183 -4.13 -0.04 13.23
N VAL A 184 -5.10 0.31 14.09
CA VAL A 184 -4.86 1.09 15.32
C VAL A 184 -5.47 0.42 16.54
N GLU A 185 -5.57 -0.90 16.50
CA GLU A 185 -5.97 -1.78 17.60
C GLU A 185 -7.29 -1.33 18.28
N GLY A 186 -8.28 -0.92 17.46
CA GLY A 186 -9.65 -0.63 17.91
C GLY A 186 -10.10 0.83 17.75
N ALA A 187 -9.19 1.75 17.42
CA ALA A 187 -9.51 3.17 17.23
C ALA A 187 -9.92 3.55 15.79
N GLU A 188 -10.21 2.60 14.91
CA GLU A 188 -10.46 2.84 13.49
C GLU A 188 -11.67 3.77 13.26
N GLU A 189 -12.73 3.63 14.09
CA GLU A 189 -13.91 4.51 14.02
C GLU A 189 -13.55 5.97 14.33
N VAL A 190 -12.69 6.21 15.32
CA VAL A 190 -12.24 7.56 15.68
C VAL A 190 -11.47 8.18 14.52
N VAL A 191 -10.53 7.44 13.94
CA VAL A 191 -9.75 7.89 12.78
C VAL A 191 -10.68 8.29 11.63
N MET A 192 -11.62 7.42 11.27
CA MET A 192 -12.54 7.69 10.17
C MET A 192 -13.45 8.88 10.43
N LYS A 193 -13.92 9.09 11.67
CA LYS A 193 -14.68 10.31 12.02
C LYS A 193 -13.91 11.59 11.74
N THR A 194 -12.60 11.62 12.02
CA THR A 194 -11.77 12.81 11.74
C THR A 194 -11.74 13.14 10.25
N VAL A 195 -11.63 12.12 9.39
CA VAL A 195 -11.60 12.27 7.93
C VAL A 195 -12.96 12.73 7.41
N MET A 196 -14.04 12.09 7.88
CA MET A 196 -15.40 12.40 7.44
C MET A 196 -15.86 13.80 7.86
N ARG A 197 -15.37 14.34 8.98
CA ARG A 197 -15.68 15.72 9.42
C ARG A 197 -15.13 16.78 8.47
N THR A 198 -14.02 16.48 7.78
CA THR A 198 -13.39 17.42 6.82
C THR A 198 -13.79 17.16 5.37
N ALA A 199 -14.27 15.96 5.04
CA ALA A 199 -14.73 15.63 3.70
C ALA A 199 -16.13 16.22 3.47
N GLY A 200 -16.21 17.38 2.79
CA GLY A 200 -17.49 18.03 2.47
C GLY A 200 -18.27 17.33 1.35
N THR A 201 -17.56 16.62 0.48
CA THR A 201 -18.07 15.83 -0.64
C THR A 201 -17.24 14.55 -0.82
N GLU A 202 -17.67 13.61 -1.68
CA GLU A 202 -16.87 12.42 -2.05
C GLU A 202 -15.51 12.80 -2.66
N ASP A 203 -15.45 13.91 -3.40
CA ASP A 203 -14.21 14.41 -4.01
C ASP A 203 -13.19 14.94 -2.98
N ASP A 204 -13.67 15.30 -1.79
CA ASP A 204 -12.83 15.76 -0.68
C ASP A 204 -12.19 14.61 0.10
N PHE A 205 -12.66 13.38 -0.08
CA PHE A 205 -12.08 12.22 0.59
C PHE A 205 -10.62 12.02 0.13
N PRO A 206 -9.64 12.04 1.06
CA PRO A 206 -8.24 12.24 0.70
C PRO A 206 -7.50 10.96 0.28
N PHE A 207 -8.21 9.84 0.14
CA PHE A 207 -7.64 8.53 -0.16
C PHE A 207 -8.23 7.92 -1.43
N ASP A 208 -7.38 7.22 -2.18
CA ASP A 208 -7.73 6.45 -3.37
C ASP A 208 -8.00 4.98 -3.05
N VAL A 209 -7.15 4.40 -2.20
CA VAL A 209 -7.24 3.03 -1.70
C VAL A 209 -7.17 3.08 -0.17
N VAL A 210 -8.10 2.39 0.49
CA VAL A 210 -8.12 2.25 1.95
C VAL A 210 -8.10 0.77 2.30
N MET A 211 -7.10 0.37 3.07
CA MET A 211 -7.07 -0.90 3.77
C MET A 211 -7.25 -0.63 5.26
N VAL A 212 -8.23 -1.28 5.88
CA VAL A 212 -8.57 -1.06 7.30
C VAL A 212 -8.78 -2.37 8.03
N GLU A 213 -8.29 -2.47 9.27
CA GLU A 213 -8.54 -3.62 10.13
C GLU A 213 -10.01 -3.69 10.58
N ILE A 214 -10.60 -4.86 10.40
CA ILE A 214 -11.95 -5.29 10.77
C ILE A 214 -11.87 -6.68 11.44
N ASP A 215 -11.20 -6.74 12.59
CA ASP A 215 -10.90 -7.98 13.34
C ASP A 215 -12.12 -8.74 13.91
N HIS A 216 -13.33 -8.19 13.72
CA HIS A 216 -14.61 -8.73 14.18
C HIS A 216 -14.79 -8.83 15.69
N ARG A 217 -13.89 -8.24 16.48
CA ARG A 217 -14.03 -8.19 17.94
C ARG A 217 -15.06 -7.15 18.37
N ASN A 218 -15.30 -6.15 17.52
CA ASN A 218 -16.37 -5.17 17.69
C ASN A 218 -17.09 -4.95 16.35
N ARG A 219 -18.04 -5.83 16.02
CA ARG A 219 -18.78 -5.79 14.75
C ARG A 219 -19.51 -4.46 14.52
N THR A 220 -20.04 -3.84 15.58
CA THR A 220 -20.72 -2.54 15.45
C THR A 220 -19.77 -1.43 15.04
N LYS A 221 -18.53 -1.41 15.58
CA LYS A 221 -17.46 -0.50 15.13
C LYS A 221 -17.10 -0.80 13.67
N ASP A 222 -16.87 -2.07 13.33
CA ASP A 222 -16.52 -2.49 11.96
C ASP A 222 -17.59 -2.02 10.95
N ASP A 223 -18.88 -2.25 11.25
CA ASP A 223 -19.99 -1.85 10.39
C ASP A 223 -20.05 -0.34 10.18
N ARG A 224 -19.78 0.46 11.23
CA ARG A 224 -19.72 1.93 11.13
C ARG A 224 -18.54 2.41 10.30
N VAL A 225 -17.36 1.81 10.46
CA VAL A 225 -16.16 2.11 9.67
C VAL A 225 -16.42 1.83 8.19
N VAL A 226 -16.96 0.63 7.89
CA VAL A 226 -17.32 0.23 6.53
C VAL A 226 -18.35 1.20 5.94
N ALA A 227 -19.38 1.58 6.70
CA ALA A 227 -20.40 2.53 6.25
C ALA A 227 -19.82 3.91 5.95
N MET A 228 -18.94 4.44 6.81
CA MET A 228 -18.26 5.72 6.59
C MET A 228 -17.44 5.70 5.29
N ILE A 229 -16.61 4.69 5.08
CA ILE A 229 -15.78 4.59 3.86
C ILE A 229 -16.64 4.46 2.59
N LYS A 230 -17.73 3.68 2.65
CA LYS A 230 -18.67 3.55 1.52
C LYS A 230 -19.41 4.86 1.23
N SER A 231 -19.79 5.61 2.28
CA SER A 231 -20.44 6.92 2.13
C SER A 231 -19.53 7.99 1.52
N ALA A 232 -18.22 7.78 1.55
CA ALA A 232 -17.22 8.61 0.87
C ALA A 232 -17.01 8.22 -0.61
N GLY A 233 -17.86 7.33 -1.16
CA GLY A 233 -17.83 6.94 -2.57
C GLY A 233 -16.90 5.77 -2.91
N LEU A 234 -16.18 5.19 -1.93
CA LEU A 234 -15.29 4.05 -2.18
C LEU A 234 -16.06 2.72 -2.24
N LYS A 235 -15.63 1.83 -3.13
CA LYS A 235 -16.18 0.48 -3.28
C LYS A 235 -15.33 -0.53 -2.53
N GLN A 236 -15.99 -1.35 -1.72
CA GLN A 236 -15.35 -2.50 -1.08
C GLN A 236 -15.07 -3.59 -2.11
N ILE A 237 -13.87 -4.15 -2.09
CA ILE A 237 -13.45 -5.26 -2.96
C ILE A 237 -12.82 -6.39 -2.12
N PRO A 238 -12.87 -7.64 -2.58
CA PRO A 238 -12.17 -8.73 -1.89
C PRO A 238 -10.66 -8.55 -1.98
N ILE A 239 -9.93 -9.00 -0.95
CA ILE A 239 -8.47 -9.12 -1.02
C ILE A 239 -8.15 -10.42 -1.78
N PRO A 240 -7.58 -10.38 -3.00
CA PRO A 240 -7.56 -11.50 -3.95
C PRO A 240 -6.88 -12.79 -3.45
N GLN A 241 -6.09 -12.72 -2.36
CA GLN A 241 -5.31 -13.85 -1.84
C GLN A 241 -5.33 -13.97 -0.31
N ALA A 242 -6.28 -13.31 0.36
CA ALA A 242 -6.43 -13.43 1.81
C ALA A 242 -7.91 -13.62 2.20
N PRO A 243 -8.56 -14.74 1.84
CA PRO A 243 -9.90 -15.05 2.31
C PRO A 243 -9.90 -15.17 3.84
N GLY A 244 -10.72 -14.38 4.52
CA GLY A 244 -10.72 -14.31 5.99
C GLY A 244 -9.60 -13.45 6.57
N SER A 245 -8.95 -12.62 5.75
CA SER A 245 -8.15 -11.49 6.25
C SER A 245 -8.97 -10.70 7.28
N ARG A 246 -8.26 -10.20 8.29
CA ARG A 246 -8.82 -9.24 9.23
C ARG A 246 -8.87 -7.83 8.64
N ASN A 247 -8.53 -7.65 7.36
CA ASN A 247 -8.54 -6.37 6.68
C ASN A 247 -9.66 -6.31 5.64
N ALA A 248 -10.30 -5.15 5.53
CA ALA A 248 -11.18 -4.79 4.43
C ALA A 248 -10.47 -3.84 3.48
N LEU A 249 -10.68 -4.04 2.18
CA LEU A 249 -10.08 -3.22 1.13
C LEU A 249 -11.16 -2.44 0.38
N PHE A 250 -10.89 -1.16 0.18
CA PHE A 250 -11.76 -0.21 -0.50
C PHE A 250 -10.98 0.57 -1.55
N VAL A 251 -11.63 0.86 -2.68
CA VAL A 251 -11.01 1.56 -3.81
C VAL A 251 -11.96 2.60 -4.39
N ARG A 252 -11.41 3.75 -4.78
CA ARG A 252 -12.12 4.77 -5.55
C ARG A 252 -12.54 4.19 -6.91
N PRO A 253 -13.82 4.27 -7.32
CA PRO A 253 -14.31 3.62 -8.54
C PRO A 253 -13.58 3.99 -9.84
N THR A 254 -12.92 5.15 -9.88
CA THR A 254 -12.14 5.62 -11.03
C THR A 254 -10.85 4.83 -11.23
N ILE A 255 -10.36 4.13 -10.21
CA ILE A 255 -9.14 3.33 -10.26
C ILE A 255 -9.48 1.96 -10.84
N GLY A 256 -9.05 1.74 -12.09
CA GLY A 256 -9.35 0.54 -12.86
C GLY A 256 -10.36 0.74 -14.00
N ASP A 257 -11.07 1.88 -14.06
CA ASP A 257 -11.82 2.32 -15.25
C ASP A 257 -10.94 3.23 -16.12
N THR A 258 -9.76 2.72 -16.51
CA THR A 258 -8.94 3.38 -17.55
C THR A 258 -9.57 3.10 -18.91
N ARG A 259 -10.75 3.68 -19.18
CA ARG A 259 -11.20 3.85 -20.57
C ARG A 259 -10.10 4.63 -21.29
N PRO A 260 -9.53 4.10 -22.39
CA PRO A 260 -8.67 4.91 -23.25
C PRO A 260 -9.47 6.15 -23.61
N SER A 261 -8.87 7.34 -23.46
CA SER A 261 -9.44 8.57 -23.98
C SER A 261 -9.82 8.30 -25.44
N ALA A 262 -11.13 8.25 -25.73
CA ALA A 262 -11.63 7.92 -27.05
C ALA A 262 -11.23 9.05 -27.99
N THR A 263 -10.10 8.89 -28.69
CA THR A 263 -9.82 9.65 -29.89
C THR A 263 -10.95 9.35 -30.86
N VAL A 264 -11.72 10.38 -31.21
CA VAL A 264 -12.84 10.30 -32.14
C VAL A 264 -12.33 9.75 -33.47
N THR A 265 -12.66 8.49 -33.77
CA THR A 265 -12.63 7.96 -35.13
C THR A 265 -14.05 7.62 -35.56
N ARG A 266 -14.53 8.35 -36.57
CA ARG A 266 -15.84 8.18 -37.22
C ARG A 266 -16.06 6.73 -37.67
N PRO A 267 -17.31 6.23 -37.68
CA PRO A 267 -17.59 4.85 -38.03
C PRO A 267 -17.68 4.67 -39.55
N LEU A 268 -17.12 3.57 -40.04
CA LEU A 268 -17.58 2.90 -41.26
C LEU A 268 -18.18 1.56 -40.82
N GLY A 269 -19.45 1.34 -41.14
CA GLY A 269 -20.21 0.18 -40.73
C GLY A 269 -19.78 -1.10 -41.45
N HIS A 270 -20.17 -2.25 -40.88
CA HIS A 270 -21.07 -3.25 -41.47
C HIS A 270 -21.34 -4.35 -40.42
N ALA A 271 -22.52 -4.95 -40.53
CA ALA A 271 -23.16 -5.82 -39.56
C ALA A 271 -22.59 -7.25 -39.50
N ALA A 272 -22.67 -7.88 -38.32
CA ALA A 272 -22.92 -9.32 -38.18
C ALA A 272 -23.46 -9.65 -36.77
N THR A 273 -24.29 -10.67 -36.74
CA THR A 273 -25.33 -11.01 -35.76
C THR A 273 -24.92 -12.02 -34.68
N ALA A 274 -25.76 -12.07 -33.63
CA ALA A 274 -26.16 -13.23 -32.80
C ALA A 274 -25.46 -13.52 -31.46
N ASN A 275 -26.23 -13.26 -30.39
CA ASN A 275 -26.52 -14.08 -29.19
C ASN A 275 -25.41 -14.88 -28.48
N SER A 276 -25.13 -14.49 -27.23
CA SER A 276 -25.39 -15.36 -26.07
C SER A 276 -25.17 -14.60 -24.75
N SER A 277 -26.18 -14.70 -23.88
CA SER A 277 -26.20 -14.15 -22.54
C SER A 277 -25.15 -14.84 -21.67
N ARG A 278 -24.08 -14.13 -21.29
CA ARG A 278 -23.21 -14.47 -20.17
C ARG A 278 -23.00 -13.20 -19.37
N LEU A 279 -23.41 -13.21 -18.09
CA LEU A 279 -23.05 -12.18 -17.13
C LEU A 279 -21.52 -12.01 -17.15
N MET A 280 -21.07 -10.87 -17.65
CA MET A 280 -19.68 -10.43 -17.59
C MET A 280 -19.41 -9.91 -16.18
N MET A 281 -18.71 -10.70 -15.35
CA MET A 281 -17.93 -10.14 -14.24
C MET A 281 -16.76 -9.37 -14.85
N PRO A 282 -16.45 -8.12 -14.42
CA PRO A 282 -15.37 -7.36 -15.03
C PRO A 282 -14.01 -8.01 -14.70
N LEU A 283 -13.27 -8.36 -15.75
CA LEU A 283 -11.84 -8.72 -15.68
C LEU A 283 -11.04 -7.49 -15.23
N PHE A 284 -10.73 -7.40 -13.94
CA PHE A 284 -9.71 -6.48 -13.43
C PHE A 284 -8.33 -7.14 -13.61
N LEU A 285 -7.32 -6.35 -14.04
CA LEU A 285 -5.89 -6.71 -14.23
C LEU A 285 -5.42 -7.12 -15.64
N ARG A 286 -5.79 -6.39 -16.70
CA ARG A 286 -5.07 -6.47 -17.98
C ARG A 286 -4.67 -5.10 -18.53
N SER A 287 -3.76 -4.43 -17.83
CA SER A 287 -2.73 -3.57 -18.42
C SER A 287 -1.78 -3.14 -17.31
N ASP A 288 -0.47 -3.16 -17.58
CA ASP A 288 0.61 -2.57 -16.78
C ASP A 288 1.24 -3.39 -15.64
N LEU A 289 1.03 -4.71 -15.59
CA LEU A 289 1.88 -5.60 -14.81
C LEU A 289 2.57 -6.62 -15.72
N SER A 290 3.84 -6.92 -15.42
CA SER A 290 4.55 -8.01 -16.07
C SER A 290 3.70 -9.30 -16.01
N PRO A 291 3.55 -10.05 -17.12
CA PRO A 291 2.83 -11.32 -17.16
C PRO A 291 3.31 -12.32 -16.08
N TYR A 292 4.54 -12.14 -15.58
CA TYR A 292 5.10 -12.94 -14.50
C TYR A 292 4.49 -12.63 -13.12
N ILE A 293 4.29 -11.34 -12.81
CA ILE A 293 3.63 -10.90 -11.57
C ILE A 293 2.18 -11.40 -11.58
N GLN A 294 1.53 -11.38 -12.74
CA GLN A 294 0.18 -11.93 -12.90
C GLN A 294 0.12 -13.45 -12.62
N ARG A 295 1.13 -14.21 -13.06
CA ARG A 295 1.21 -15.67 -12.82
C ARG A 295 1.58 -16.04 -11.38
N PHE A 296 2.43 -15.23 -10.74
CA PHE A 296 2.72 -15.37 -9.31
C PHE A 296 1.45 -15.09 -8.48
N ILE A 297 0.66 -14.10 -8.89
CA ILE A 297 -0.61 -13.73 -8.25
C ILE A 297 -1.73 -14.75 -8.50
N SER A 298 -1.76 -15.42 -9.65
CA SER A 298 -2.83 -16.38 -9.98
C SER A 298 -2.68 -17.75 -9.31
N GLY A 299 -1.57 -18.02 -8.60
CA GLY A 299 -1.33 -19.31 -7.94
C GLY A 299 -1.17 -20.49 -8.91
N GLU A 300 -1.00 -20.23 -10.21
CA GLU A 300 -0.86 -21.26 -11.25
C GLU A 300 0.51 -21.98 -11.21
N SER A 301 1.40 -21.63 -10.28
CA SER A 301 2.55 -22.47 -9.94
C SER A 301 2.15 -23.51 -8.89
N HIS A 302 1.89 -24.74 -9.32
CA HIS A 302 1.78 -25.90 -8.44
C HIS A 302 3.09 -26.14 -7.67
N VAL A 303 3.23 -25.52 -6.50
CA VAL A 303 4.24 -25.89 -5.50
C VAL A 303 3.57 -25.90 -4.13
N ARG A 304 3.57 -27.06 -3.48
CA ARG A 304 3.00 -27.27 -2.14
C ARG A 304 3.79 -26.46 -1.09
N PRO A 305 3.14 -26.07 0.03
CA PRO A 305 3.74 -25.23 1.06
C PRO A 305 4.62 -26.07 2.00
N SER A 306 5.78 -26.47 1.51
CA SER A 306 6.95 -26.82 2.29
C SER A 306 8.11 -26.90 1.33
N VAL A 307 9.31 -26.50 1.76
CA VAL A 307 10.52 -26.27 0.95
C VAL A 307 10.64 -24.83 0.44
N GLY A 308 11.68 -24.18 0.97
CA GLY A 308 11.80 -22.74 1.10
C GLY A 308 12.32 -22.00 -0.14
N LYS A 309 12.39 -20.68 0.06
CA LYS A 309 12.77 -19.58 -0.86
C LYS A 309 13.91 -19.88 -1.86
N ALA A 310 14.75 -20.89 -1.63
CA ALA A 310 15.85 -21.30 -2.50
C ALA A 310 15.41 -22.05 -3.79
N GLU A 311 14.37 -22.90 -3.76
CA GLU A 311 13.97 -23.66 -4.96
C GLU A 311 13.15 -22.80 -5.95
N VAL A 312 12.41 -21.82 -5.43
CA VAL A 312 11.75 -20.78 -6.25
C VAL A 312 12.80 -19.90 -6.94
N ALA A 313 13.85 -19.50 -6.23
CA ALA A 313 14.98 -18.75 -6.80
C ALA A 313 15.76 -19.55 -7.87
N HIS A 314 15.96 -20.85 -7.66
CA HIS A 314 16.67 -21.71 -8.62
C HIS A 314 15.86 -21.95 -9.91
N ARG A 315 14.52 -22.07 -9.82
CA ARG A 315 13.65 -22.21 -11.01
C ARG A 315 13.40 -20.88 -11.74
N LEU A 316 13.43 -19.76 -11.01
CA LEU A 316 13.42 -18.38 -11.55
C LEU A 316 14.65 -18.10 -12.42
N ALA A 317 15.84 -18.53 -11.98
CA ALA A 317 17.09 -18.34 -12.72
C ALA A 317 17.19 -19.20 -14.00
N SER A 318 16.56 -20.37 -14.03
CA SER A 318 16.56 -21.28 -15.20
C SER A 318 15.50 -20.97 -16.26
N GLY A 319 14.65 -19.94 -16.05
CA GLY A 319 13.54 -19.56 -16.94
C GLY A 319 13.83 -18.44 -17.96
N LEU A 320 14.99 -17.78 -17.87
CA LEU A 320 15.54 -16.94 -18.93
C LEU A 320 16.74 -17.71 -19.51
N PRO A 321 16.63 -18.36 -20.68
CA PRO A 321 16.38 -17.69 -21.96
C PRO A 321 15.52 -18.52 -22.95
N LYS A 322 14.31 -18.05 -23.26
CA LYS A 322 13.59 -18.44 -24.49
C LYS A 322 12.72 -17.31 -25.05
N ALA A 323 12.40 -16.31 -24.24
CA ALA A 323 11.63 -15.14 -24.65
C ALA A 323 12.46 -14.02 -25.31
N LEU A 324 13.78 -14.20 -25.50
CA LEU A 324 14.64 -13.27 -26.25
C LEU A 324 15.03 -13.79 -27.65
N ALA A 325 14.63 -15.01 -28.02
CA ALA A 325 14.98 -15.62 -29.32
C ALA A 325 13.97 -15.31 -30.44
N THR A 326 12.76 -14.81 -30.13
CA THR A 326 11.70 -14.63 -31.14
C THR A 326 11.50 -13.17 -31.58
N TYR A 327 12.31 -12.24 -31.07
CA TYR A 327 12.24 -10.81 -31.44
C TYR A 327 13.49 -10.29 -32.17
N LEU A 328 14.45 -11.17 -32.49
CA LEU A 328 15.64 -10.82 -33.30
C LEU A 328 15.71 -11.60 -34.64
N GLU A 329 14.63 -12.25 -35.08
CA GLU A 329 14.57 -12.92 -36.39
C GLU A 329 13.76 -12.15 -37.45
N HIS A 330 13.25 -10.96 -37.16
CA HIS A 330 12.45 -10.18 -38.12
C HIS A 330 12.92 -8.74 -38.33
N SER A 331 14.23 -8.53 -38.29
CA SER A 331 14.85 -7.31 -38.83
C SER A 331 16.34 -7.50 -39.11
N GLU A 332 16.68 -8.15 -40.23
CA GLU A 332 17.73 -7.67 -41.14
C GLU A 332 17.78 -8.53 -42.44
N VAL A 333 17.23 -7.93 -43.49
CA VAL A 333 17.80 -7.81 -44.85
C VAL A 333 18.17 -9.06 -45.65
N GLN A 334 17.37 -9.26 -46.70
CA GLN A 334 17.71 -9.71 -48.07
C GLN A 334 19.20 -9.85 -48.43
N HIS A 335 19.61 -11.03 -48.90
CA HIS A 335 20.38 -11.25 -50.16
C HIS A 335 20.53 -12.77 -50.35
N SER A 336 19.90 -13.34 -51.38
CA SER A 336 20.49 -13.58 -52.71
C SER A 336 21.21 -14.94 -52.82
N SER A 337 20.51 -15.86 -53.50
CA SER A 337 21.03 -16.73 -54.57
C SER A 337 22.17 -17.74 -54.31
N LYS A 338 21.86 -18.98 -54.71
CA LYS A 338 22.68 -19.95 -55.46
C LYS A 338 23.75 -20.77 -54.73
N HIS A 339 23.56 -22.08 -54.93
CA HIS A 339 24.45 -23.24 -54.82
C HIS A 339 24.76 -23.76 -53.43
#